data_AF-A0A7J6B5Y4-F1
#
_entry.id   AF-A0A7J6B5Y4-F1
#
_cell.length_a   1.000
_cell.length_b   1.000
_cell.length_c   1.000
_cell.angle_alpha   90.00
_cell.angle_beta   90.00
_cell.angle_gamma   90.00
#
_symmetry.space_group_name_H-M   'P 1'
#
loop_
_entity.id
_entity.type
_entity.pdbx_description
1 polymer ?
#
loop_
_entity_poly.entity_id
_entity_poly.type
_entity_poly.pdbx_seq_one_letter_code
_entity_poly.pdbx_strand_id
1 'polypeptide(L)'
;MAAIYSGIHQKLNSHLTPWPDKLKLARFAWVSSQCLLPNKEQFLFDWVARALSGYYSKKVEVPQEVVEGLWTFLNEILHSKKLCNVLSTGKTINIHPAVPQMINERILESKSGTLSVNLCTILSCCEGILAFPLLAVTYTAKYELLVELVVKTSGLACFQLQQQESTEPLSVKVFEVLLLVLSTYLTVQRQQGNPRRVFVQVTEHLLQPLCLLRHLITSRTWTEKDDTRIRQQMSKEIWSKVDLILQSALFYHEYLQ
;
A
#
# COMPACT_ATOMS: atom_id res chain seq x y z
N MET A 1 -37.25 18.42 2.35
CA MET A 1 -36.38 18.95 1.27
C MET A 1 -34.94 18.72 1.69
N ALA A 2 -34.16 17.96 0.94
CA ALA A 2 -32.76 17.76 1.29
C ALA A 2 -31.91 18.86 0.66
N ALA A 3 -31.12 19.57 1.47
CA ALA A 3 -30.31 20.69 1.03
C ALA A 3 -29.22 20.20 0.06
N ILE A 4 -29.20 20.75 -1.16
CA ILE A 4 -28.13 20.51 -2.13
C ILE A 4 -26.93 21.34 -1.70
N TYR A 5 -25.81 20.69 -1.42
CA TYR A 5 -24.58 21.38 -0.99
C TYR A 5 -23.71 21.72 -2.21
N SER A 6 -23.64 23.01 -2.54
CA SER A 6 -22.75 23.57 -3.56
C SER A 6 -21.50 24.24 -2.93
N GLY A 7 -20.48 24.54 -3.75
CA GLY A 7 -19.28 25.25 -3.32
C GLY A 7 -18.21 24.42 -2.59
N ILE A 8 -18.43 23.12 -2.36
CA ILE A 8 -17.45 22.22 -1.72
C ILE A 8 -16.14 22.15 -2.53
N HIS A 9 -16.22 22.11 -3.86
CA HIS A 9 -15.04 22.14 -4.73
C HIS A 9 -14.15 23.36 -4.45
N GLN A 10 -14.74 24.54 -4.29
CA GLN A 10 -14.01 25.77 -4.01
C GLN A 10 -13.43 25.77 -2.60
N LYS A 11 -14.20 25.31 -1.60
CA LYS A 11 -13.73 25.23 -0.20
C LYS A 11 -12.54 24.27 -0.03
N LEU A 12 -12.58 23.12 -0.70
CA LEU A 12 -11.48 22.14 -0.64
C LEU A 12 -10.17 22.65 -1.24
N ASN A 13 -10.25 23.54 -2.24
CA ASN A 13 -9.08 24.13 -2.89
C ASN A 13 -8.69 25.51 -2.34
N SER A 14 -9.52 26.15 -1.51
CA SER A 14 -9.28 27.49 -0.99
C SER A 14 -8.22 27.50 0.12
N HIS A 15 -7.30 28.45 0.10
CA HIS A 15 -6.35 28.69 1.19
C HIS A 15 -7.05 29.23 2.46
N LEU A 16 -8.23 29.84 2.31
CA LEU A 16 -9.00 30.43 3.42
C LEU A 16 -9.72 29.39 4.27
N THR A 17 -9.86 28.15 3.77
CA THR A 17 -10.52 27.07 4.52
C THR A 17 -9.49 26.33 5.36
N PRO A 18 -9.64 26.27 6.70
CA PRO A 18 -8.73 25.52 7.56
C PRO A 18 -8.67 24.03 7.18
N TRP A 19 -7.52 23.41 7.38
CA TRP A 19 -7.30 21.98 7.07
C TRP A 19 -8.29 21.02 7.75
N PRO A 20 -8.61 21.17 9.06
CA PRO A 20 -9.61 20.32 9.70
C PRO A 20 -10.98 20.40 9.02
N ASP A 21 -11.38 21.60 8.58
CA ASP A 21 -12.66 21.81 7.90
C ASP A 21 -12.64 21.23 6.49
N LYS A 22 -11.52 21.35 5.76
CA LYS A 22 -11.34 20.68 4.47
C LYS A 22 -11.51 19.17 4.60
N LEU A 23 -10.90 18.55 5.60
CA LEU A 23 -11.01 17.11 5.84
C LEU A 23 -12.46 16.69 6.16
N LYS A 24 -13.15 17.44 7.01
CA LYS A 24 -14.59 17.22 7.31
C LYS A 24 -15.44 17.33 6.05
N LEU A 25 -15.20 18.36 5.23
CA LEU A 25 -15.90 18.55 3.96
C LEU A 25 -15.63 17.42 2.96
N ALA A 26 -14.39 16.92 2.87
CA ALA A 26 -14.03 15.81 2.00
C ALA A 26 -14.73 14.51 2.42
N ARG A 27 -14.76 14.22 3.73
CA ARG A 27 -15.48 13.08 4.30
C ARG A 27 -16.99 13.16 4.04
N PHE A 28 -17.58 14.32 4.32
CA PHE A 28 -18.99 14.58 4.01
C PHE A 28 -19.28 14.41 2.52
N ALA A 29 -18.42 15.00 1.67
CA ALA A 29 -18.55 14.88 0.23
C ALA A 29 -18.53 13.41 -0.18
N TRP A 30 -17.58 12.58 0.27
CA TRP A 30 -17.49 11.17 -0.12
C TRP A 30 -18.82 10.42 0.08
N VAL A 31 -19.41 10.56 1.27
CA VAL A 31 -20.62 9.85 1.71
C VAL A 31 -21.90 10.42 1.09
N SER A 32 -22.03 11.75 0.99
CA SER A 32 -23.29 12.39 0.59
C SER A 32 -23.60 12.27 -0.90
N SER A 33 -24.73 11.68 -1.26
CA SER A 33 -25.24 11.66 -2.65
C SER A 33 -25.68 13.04 -3.15
N GLN A 34 -25.87 14.01 -2.25
CA GLN A 34 -26.39 15.36 -2.53
C GLN A 34 -25.28 16.41 -2.70
N CYS A 35 -24.03 15.96 -2.82
CA CYS A 35 -22.87 16.79 -3.05
C CYS A 35 -22.59 16.92 -4.56
N LEU A 36 -22.71 18.13 -5.08
CA LEU A 36 -22.41 18.42 -6.48
C LEU A 36 -20.91 18.61 -6.67
N LEU A 37 -20.22 17.53 -7.05
CA LEU A 37 -18.81 17.54 -7.45
C LEU A 37 -18.63 16.87 -8.81
N PRO A 38 -18.01 17.53 -9.79
CA PRO A 38 -17.69 16.92 -11.08
C PRO A 38 -16.68 15.79 -10.86
N ASN A 39 -16.97 14.63 -11.45
CA ASN A 39 -16.21 13.39 -11.24
C ASN A 39 -15.81 13.14 -9.78
N LYS A 40 -16.81 13.25 -8.90
CA LYS A 40 -16.68 13.23 -7.44
C LYS A 40 -15.65 12.26 -6.89
N GLU A 41 -15.69 10.99 -7.33
CA GLU A 41 -14.78 9.97 -6.80
C GLU A 41 -13.33 10.28 -7.14
N GLN A 42 -13.03 10.52 -8.42
CA GLN A 42 -11.68 10.86 -8.88
C GLN A 42 -11.19 12.15 -8.21
N PHE A 43 -12.04 13.18 -8.14
CA PHE A 43 -11.68 14.46 -7.53
C PHE A 43 -11.24 14.30 -6.06
N LEU A 44 -11.97 13.50 -5.27
CA LEU A 44 -11.64 13.30 -3.86
C LEU A 44 -10.35 12.47 -3.68
N PHE A 45 -10.11 11.47 -4.54
CA PHE A 45 -8.83 10.75 -4.61
C PHE A 45 -7.66 11.68 -4.93
N ASP A 46 -7.80 12.50 -5.97
CA ASP A 46 -6.76 13.43 -6.39
C ASP A 46 -6.53 14.52 -5.34
N TRP A 47 -7.58 14.95 -4.65
CA TRP A 47 -7.48 15.93 -3.59
C TRP A 47 -6.67 15.40 -2.39
N VAL A 48 -6.97 14.20 -1.89
CA VAL A 48 -6.22 13.62 -0.76
C VAL A 48 -4.78 13.30 -1.17
N ALA A 49 -4.57 12.80 -2.39
CA ALA A 49 -3.24 12.53 -2.92
C ALA A 49 -2.38 13.81 -3.02
N ARG A 50 -2.95 14.91 -3.54
CA ARG A 50 -2.25 16.20 -3.63
C ARG A 50 -2.00 16.81 -2.26
N ALA A 51 -2.92 16.68 -1.31
CA ALA A 51 -2.73 17.16 0.06
C ALA A 51 -1.55 16.46 0.74
N LEU A 52 -1.52 15.12 0.68
CA LEU A 52 -0.42 14.31 1.22
C LEU A 52 0.90 14.61 0.50
N SER A 53 0.90 14.64 -0.83
CA SER A 53 2.10 14.95 -1.61
C SER A 53 2.64 16.36 -1.33
N GLY A 54 1.76 17.34 -1.17
CA GLY A 54 2.11 18.71 -0.79
C GLY A 54 2.76 18.78 0.59
N TYR A 55 2.24 18.01 1.55
CA TYR A 55 2.83 17.89 2.88
C TYR A 55 4.24 17.26 2.84
N TYR A 56 4.39 16.07 2.23
CA TYR A 56 5.69 15.38 2.21
C TYR A 56 6.75 16.09 1.36
N SER A 57 6.34 16.81 0.32
CA SER A 57 7.24 17.68 -0.46
C SER A 57 7.52 19.03 0.20
N LYS A 58 7.00 19.29 1.40
CA LYS A 58 7.12 20.56 2.15
C LYS A 58 6.60 21.78 1.38
N LYS A 59 5.71 21.58 0.40
CA LYS A 59 5.07 22.64 -0.39
C LYS A 59 3.86 23.23 0.32
N VAL A 60 3.30 22.49 1.27
CA VAL A 60 2.07 22.84 1.97
C VAL A 60 2.23 22.52 3.44
N GLU A 61 1.97 23.49 4.29
CA GLU A 61 1.93 23.29 5.74
C GLU A 61 0.58 22.68 6.13
N VAL A 62 0.62 21.45 6.62
CA VAL A 62 -0.54 20.69 7.11
C VAL A 62 -0.23 20.22 8.53
N PRO A 63 -1.11 20.49 9.52
CA PRO A 63 -0.91 20.00 10.89
C PRO A 63 -0.84 18.47 10.93
N GLN A 64 0.00 17.91 11.81
CA GLN A 64 0.23 16.47 11.88
C GLN A 64 -1.05 15.65 12.08
N GLU A 65 -1.93 16.10 12.97
CA GLU A 65 -3.23 15.46 13.22
C GLU A 65 -4.10 15.38 11.95
N VAL A 66 -4.02 16.40 11.09
CA VAL A 66 -4.75 16.41 9.81
C VAL A 66 -4.09 15.46 8.83
N VAL A 67 -2.76 15.32 8.82
CA VAL A 67 -2.07 14.33 7.98
C VAL A 67 -2.50 12.92 8.31
N GLU A 68 -2.59 12.56 9.59
CA GLU A 68 -3.14 11.27 10.02
C GLU A 68 -4.62 11.12 9.59
N GLY A 69 -5.39 12.18 9.73
CA GLY A 69 -6.78 12.24 9.26
C GLY A 69 -6.93 12.06 7.73
N LEU A 70 -5.98 12.54 6.93
CA LEU A 70 -5.92 12.39 5.46
C LEU A 70 -5.60 10.95 5.07
N TRP A 71 -4.64 10.31 5.72
CA TRP A 71 -4.36 8.88 5.49
C TRP A 71 -5.55 8.00 5.89
N THR A 72 -6.17 8.31 7.02
CA THR A 72 -7.39 7.61 7.46
C THR A 72 -8.52 7.80 6.45
N PHE A 73 -8.69 9.00 5.90
CA PHE A 73 -9.69 9.26 4.86
C PHE A 73 -9.39 8.49 3.56
N LEU A 74 -8.13 8.43 3.12
CA LEU A 74 -7.74 7.61 1.97
C LEU A 74 -8.05 6.13 2.22
N ASN A 75 -7.75 5.64 3.41
CA ASN A 75 -8.06 4.27 3.81
C ASN A 75 -9.57 3.98 3.77
N GLU A 76 -10.39 4.89 4.30
CA GLU A 76 -11.86 4.80 4.28
C GLU A 76 -12.41 4.76 2.86
N ILE A 77 -11.87 5.58 1.95
CA ILE A 77 -12.28 5.57 0.54
C ILE A 77 -11.97 4.20 -0.09
N LEU A 78 -10.73 3.72 0.07
CA LEU A 78 -10.23 2.49 -0.55
C LEU A 78 -11.01 1.23 -0.13
N HIS A 79 -11.50 1.19 1.11
CA HIS A 79 -12.27 0.03 1.62
C HIS A 79 -13.78 0.25 1.60
N SER A 80 -14.26 1.36 1.06
CA SER A 80 -15.69 1.65 1.06
C SER A 80 -16.45 0.77 0.06
N LYS A 81 -17.64 0.31 0.47
CA LYS A 81 -18.61 -0.34 -0.44
C LYS A 81 -18.94 0.55 -1.64
N LYS A 82 -18.91 1.86 -1.45
CA LYS A 82 -19.14 2.85 -2.51
C LYS A 82 -18.09 2.72 -3.62
N LEU A 83 -16.81 2.60 -3.28
CA LEU A 83 -15.75 2.43 -4.27
C LEU A 83 -15.94 1.11 -5.03
N CYS A 84 -16.21 0.02 -4.32
CA CYS A 84 -16.48 -1.29 -4.92
C CYS A 84 -17.63 -1.22 -5.95
N ASN A 85 -18.75 -0.59 -5.59
CA ASN A 85 -19.89 -0.39 -6.49
C ASN A 85 -19.53 0.48 -7.71
N VAL A 86 -18.67 1.49 -7.54
CA VAL A 86 -18.24 2.34 -8.65
C VAL A 86 -17.37 1.55 -9.62
N LEU A 87 -16.39 0.80 -9.12
CA LEU A 87 -15.51 -0.01 -9.95
C LEU A 87 -16.26 -1.15 -10.66
N SER A 88 -17.28 -1.74 -10.03
CA SER A 88 -18.10 -2.80 -10.64
C SER A 88 -18.97 -2.31 -11.80
N THR A 89 -19.29 -1.02 -11.86
CA THR A 89 -19.98 -0.41 -13.01
C THR A 89 -19.08 -0.15 -14.23
N GLY A 90 -17.79 -0.49 -14.14
CA GLY A 90 -16.80 -0.25 -15.21
C GLY A 90 -16.25 1.17 -15.24
N LYS A 91 -16.64 2.04 -14.29
CA LYS A 91 -16.05 3.38 -14.16
C LYS A 91 -14.58 3.25 -13.73
N THR A 92 -13.69 3.89 -14.47
CA THR A 92 -12.26 3.92 -14.16
C THR A 92 -11.97 5.01 -13.13
N ILE A 93 -11.15 4.67 -12.14
CA ILE A 93 -10.57 5.59 -11.16
C ILE A 93 -9.08 5.38 -11.20
N ASN A 94 -8.33 6.48 -11.39
CA ASN A 94 -6.88 6.45 -11.44
C ASN A 94 -6.32 6.87 -10.09
N ILE A 95 -5.42 6.07 -9.54
CA ILE A 95 -4.65 6.45 -8.37
C ILE A 95 -3.53 7.39 -8.82
N HIS A 96 -3.40 8.53 -8.16
CA HIS A 96 -2.32 9.47 -8.44
C HIS A 96 -0.95 8.79 -8.17
N PRO A 97 0.04 8.86 -9.09
CA PRO A 97 1.30 8.11 -8.98
C PRO A 97 2.12 8.37 -7.72
N ALA A 98 1.96 9.55 -7.12
CA ALA A 98 2.61 9.88 -5.85
C ALA A 98 2.12 9.01 -4.67
N VAL A 99 0.89 8.48 -4.71
CA VAL A 99 0.33 7.70 -3.59
C VAL A 99 1.12 6.40 -3.35
N PRO A 100 1.35 5.55 -4.36
CA PRO A 100 2.26 4.39 -4.23
C PRO A 100 3.65 4.73 -3.70
N GLN A 101 4.26 5.81 -4.20
CA GLN A 101 5.59 6.24 -3.76
C GLN A 101 5.59 6.63 -2.28
N MET A 102 4.61 7.44 -1.87
CA MET A 102 4.44 7.80 -0.46
C MET A 102 4.22 6.56 0.43
N ILE A 103 3.44 5.57 -0.02
CA ILE A 103 3.25 4.31 0.72
C ILE A 103 4.58 3.58 0.88
N ASN A 104 5.36 3.39 -0.20
CA ASN A 104 6.68 2.74 -0.15
C ASN A 104 7.64 3.44 0.82
N GLU A 105 7.70 4.77 0.77
CA GLU A 105 8.53 5.58 1.68
C GLU A 105 8.12 5.42 3.14
N ARG A 106 6.82 5.50 3.45
CA ARG A 106 6.32 5.34 4.82
C ARG A 106 6.55 3.92 5.36
N ILE A 107 6.44 2.89 4.51
CA ILE A 107 6.81 1.51 4.89
C ILE A 107 8.30 1.42 5.22
N LEU A 108 9.17 2.12 4.47
CA LEU A 108 10.61 2.16 4.77
C LEU A 108 10.89 2.84 6.12
N GLU A 109 10.30 4.01 6.37
CA GLU A 109 10.48 4.80 7.60
C GLU A 109 9.97 4.10 8.87
N SER A 110 9.08 3.12 8.73
CA SER A 110 8.60 2.34 9.88
C SER A 110 9.70 1.60 10.62
N LYS A 111 10.84 1.32 9.97
CA LYS A 111 11.99 0.64 10.58
C LYS A 111 12.85 1.57 11.43
N SER A 112 12.82 2.88 11.17
CA SER A 112 13.63 3.87 11.89
C SER A 112 12.92 4.46 13.11
N GLY A 113 11.65 4.07 13.37
CA GLY A 113 10.85 4.62 14.46
C GLY A 113 10.42 6.08 14.27
N THR A 114 10.69 6.66 13.10
CA THR A 114 10.41 8.07 12.76
C THR A 114 9.03 8.27 12.12
N LEU A 115 8.20 7.22 12.13
CA LEU A 115 6.95 7.23 11.40
C LEU A 115 5.93 8.14 12.08
N SER A 116 5.48 9.16 11.36
CA SER A 116 4.56 10.17 11.90
C SER A 116 3.07 9.77 11.79
N VAL A 117 2.78 8.64 11.15
CA VAL A 117 1.42 8.15 10.86
C VAL A 117 1.30 6.68 11.25
N ASN A 118 0.13 6.24 11.69
CA ASN A 118 -0.10 4.83 12.01
C ASN A 118 0.23 3.88 10.85
N LEU A 119 1.18 2.95 11.08
CA LEU A 119 1.63 1.96 10.08
C LEU A 119 0.50 1.08 9.56
N CYS A 120 -0.44 0.66 10.43
CA CYS A 120 -1.57 -0.17 10.02
C CYS A 120 -2.49 0.54 9.03
N THR A 121 -2.61 1.87 9.11
CA THR A 121 -3.35 2.68 8.15
C THR A 121 -2.64 2.73 6.80
N ILE A 122 -1.32 2.89 6.78
CA ILE A 122 -0.51 2.86 5.54
C ILE A 122 -0.62 1.49 4.87
N LEU A 123 -0.45 0.42 5.64
CA LEU A 123 -0.56 -0.96 5.16
C LEU A 123 -1.97 -1.26 4.64
N SER A 124 -3.01 -0.80 5.33
CA SER A 124 -4.39 -0.93 4.81
C SER A 124 -4.55 -0.18 3.49
N CYS A 125 -4.02 1.05 3.34
CA CYS A 125 -4.07 1.74 2.05
C CYS A 125 -3.38 0.95 0.94
N CYS A 126 -2.22 0.34 1.24
CA CYS A 126 -1.54 -0.55 0.29
C CYS A 126 -2.42 -1.74 -0.11
N GLU A 127 -3.03 -2.41 0.87
CA GLU A 127 -3.97 -3.52 0.63
C GLU A 127 -5.14 -3.07 -0.24
N GLY A 128 -5.82 -1.98 0.11
CA GLY A 128 -6.98 -1.49 -0.62
C GLY A 128 -6.67 -1.13 -2.08
N ILE A 129 -5.46 -0.66 -2.38
CA ILE A 129 -5.01 -0.42 -3.77
C ILE A 129 -4.78 -1.76 -4.50
N LEU A 130 -4.14 -2.73 -3.86
CA LEU A 130 -3.81 -4.01 -4.48
C LEU A 130 -5.00 -4.97 -4.60
N ALA A 131 -6.02 -4.82 -3.74
CA ALA A 131 -7.21 -5.67 -3.71
C ALA A 131 -8.05 -5.58 -4.99
N PHE A 132 -8.00 -4.44 -5.70
CA PHE A 132 -8.73 -4.24 -6.95
C PHE A 132 -7.76 -4.15 -8.13
N PRO A 133 -7.85 -5.04 -9.14
CA PRO A 133 -6.95 -5.01 -10.30
C PRO A 133 -6.88 -3.65 -10.99
N LEU A 134 -8.01 -2.93 -11.09
CA LEU A 134 -8.09 -1.60 -11.70
C LEU A 134 -7.23 -0.56 -10.97
N LEU A 135 -7.13 -0.65 -9.65
CA LEU A 135 -6.29 0.26 -8.85
C LEU A 135 -4.84 -0.24 -8.80
N ALA A 136 -4.65 -1.56 -8.69
CA ALA A 136 -3.35 -2.22 -8.64
C ALA A 136 -2.48 -1.92 -9.86
N VAL A 137 -3.08 -1.56 -11.01
CA VAL A 137 -2.39 -1.06 -12.22
C VAL A 137 -1.38 0.05 -11.88
N THR A 138 -1.63 0.87 -10.86
CA THR A 138 -0.67 1.91 -10.45
C THR A 138 0.68 1.35 -10.00
N TYR A 139 0.71 0.12 -9.47
CA TYR A 139 1.92 -0.63 -9.14
C TYR A 139 2.34 -1.55 -10.29
N THR A 140 1.40 -2.30 -10.87
CA THR A 140 1.74 -3.36 -11.83
C THR A 140 2.16 -2.85 -13.20
N ALA A 141 1.75 -1.63 -13.59
CA ALA A 141 2.21 -1.00 -14.84
C ALA A 141 3.68 -0.53 -14.78
N LYS A 142 4.21 -0.29 -13.58
CA LYS A 142 5.61 0.13 -13.35
C LYS A 142 6.32 -0.94 -12.54
N TYR A 143 6.92 -1.90 -13.24
CA TYR A 143 7.52 -3.08 -12.63
C TYR A 143 8.50 -2.74 -11.49
N GLU A 144 9.34 -1.72 -11.66
CA GLU A 144 10.30 -1.24 -10.67
C GLU A 144 9.62 -0.77 -9.37
N LEU A 145 8.45 -0.14 -9.47
CA LEU A 145 7.68 0.33 -8.32
C LEU A 145 7.10 -0.84 -7.51
N LEU A 146 6.68 -1.91 -8.21
CA LEU A 146 6.23 -3.14 -7.58
C LEU A 146 7.40 -3.90 -6.94
N VAL A 147 8.57 -3.97 -7.61
CA VAL A 147 9.81 -4.52 -7.04
C VAL A 147 10.18 -3.75 -5.77
N GLU A 148 10.15 -2.42 -5.81
CA GLU A 148 10.41 -1.60 -4.62
C GLU A 148 9.44 -1.94 -3.48
N LEU A 149 8.14 -2.05 -3.76
CA LEU A 149 7.15 -2.43 -2.75
C LEU A 149 7.47 -3.79 -2.11
N VAL A 150 7.88 -4.79 -2.90
CA VAL A 150 8.33 -6.10 -2.40
C VAL A 150 9.54 -5.93 -1.48
N VAL A 151 10.55 -5.14 -1.87
CA VAL A 151 11.72 -4.88 -1.04
C VAL A 151 11.32 -4.25 0.29
N LYS A 152 10.50 -3.20 0.27
CA LYS A 152 10.12 -2.45 1.49
C LYS A 152 9.31 -3.32 2.44
N THR A 153 8.29 -4.03 1.94
CA THR A 153 7.44 -4.93 2.74
C THR A 153 8.18 -6.15 3.27
N SER A 154 9.01 -6.79 2.45
CA SER A 154 9.86 -7.92 2.90
C SER A 154 10.80 -7.45 4.01
N GLY A 155 11.45 -6.31 3.82
CA GLY A 155 12.34 -5.79 4.83
C GLY A 155 11.62 -5.34 6.12
N LEU A 156 10.36 -4.91 6.06
CA LEU A 156 9.55 -4.61 7.25
C LEU A 156 9.21 -5.90 8.01
N ALA A 157 8.80 -6.95 7.30
CA ALA A 157 8.58 -8.26 7.92
C ALA A 157 9.87 -8.82 8.54
N CYS A 158 11.01 -8.72 7.85
CA CYS A 158 12.31 -9.10 8.40
C CYS A 158 12.63 -8.34 9.70
N PHE A 159 12.39 -7.03 9.71
CA PHE A 159 12.61 -6.21 10.90
C PHE A 159 11.76 -6.67 12.10
N GLN A 160 10.48 -7.01 11.89
CA GLN A 160 9.64 -7.58 12.96
C GLN A 160 10.08 -8.98 13.36
N LEU A 161 10.50 -9.81 12.40
CA LEU A 161 10.96 -11.17 12.66
C LEU A 161 12.27 -11.22 13.47
N GLN A 162 13.11 -10.20 13.35
CA GLN A 162 14.37 -10.05 14.09
C GLN A 162 14.16 -9.59 15.55
N GLN A 163 13.04 -8.94 15.87
CA GLN A 163 12.73 -8.45 17.21
C GLN A 163 12.18 -9.54 18.15
N GLN A 164 12.92 -10.63 18.31
CA GLN A 164 12.50 -11.78 19.13
C GLN A 164 12.38 -11.46 20.63
N GLU A 165 13.13 -10.49 21.13
CA GLU A 165 13.13 -10.08 22.54
C GLU A 165 12.14 -8.95 22.85
N SER A 166 11.44 -8.41 21.84
CA SER A 166 10.48 -7.34 22.07
C SER A 166 9.20 -7.86 22.72
N THR A 167 8.58 -7.02 23.56
CA THR A 167 7.30 -7.34 24.21
C THR A 167 6.13 -7.36 23.21
N GLU A 168 6.29 -6.72 22.05
CA GLU A 168 5.21 -6.57 21.07
C GLU A 168 5.07 -7.81 20.17
N PRO A 169 3.84 -8.33 19.99
CA PRO A 169 3.61 -9.44 19.07
C PRO A 169 3.80 -9.03 17.62
N LEU A 170 4.08 -9.99 16.75
CA LEU A 170 4.13 -9.77 15.31
C LEU A 170 2.80 -9.17 14.80
N SER A 171 2.90 -8.13 13.96
CA SER A 171 1.72 -7.51 13.39
C SER A 171 1.17 -8.34 12.24
N VAL A 172 0.00 -8.95 12.44
CA VAL A 172 -0.72 -9.72 11.40
C VAL A 172 -0.83 -8.93 10.10
N LYS A 173 -1.11 -7.63 10.20
CA LYS A 173 -1.28 -6.74 9.06
C LYS A 173 -0.04 -6.66 8.17
N VAL A 174 1.17 -6.69 8.76
CA VAL A 174 2.43 -6.69 8.00
C VAL A 174 2.53 -7.93 7.12
N PHE A 175 2.20 -9.10 7.68
CA PHE A 175 2.27 -10.36 6.95
C PHE A 175 1.14 -10.49 5.92
N GLU A 176 -0.06 -9.93 6.18
CA GLU A 176 -1.19 -9.94 5.24
C GLU A 176 -0.83 -9.15 3.98
N VAL A 177 -0.33 -7.93 4.18
CA VAL A 177 0.11 -7.08 3.06
C VAL A 177 1.31 -7.68 2.34
N LEU A 178 2.29 -8.23 3.05
CA LEU A 178 3.42 -8.90 2.43
C LEU A 178 2.98 -10.06 1.53
N LEU A 179 2.08 -10.92 2.01
CA LEU A 179 1.57 -12.05 1.24
C LEU A 179 0.82 -11.58 -0.02
N LEU A 180 0.00 -10.53 0.09
CA LEU A 180 -0.69 -9.91 -1.04
C LEU A 180 0.30 -9.33 -2.07
N VAL A 181 1.33 -8.63 -1.59
CA VAL A 181 2.38 -8.04 -2.44
C VAL A 181 3.18 -9.12 -3.17
N LEU A 182 3.61 -10.18 -2.48
CA LEU A 182 4.32 -11.30 -3.10
C LEU A 182 3.46 -12.00 -4.15
N SER A 183 2.17 -12.19 -3.87
CA SER A 183 1.23 -12.80 -4.81
C SER A 183 1.00 -11.93 -6.04
N THR A 184 0.89 -10.62 -5.84
CA THR A 184 0.76 -9.64 -6.93
C THR A 184 2.02 -9.62 -7.79
N TYR A 185 3.20 -9.55 -7.16
CA TYR A 185 4.49 -9.59 -7.84
C TYR A 185 4.68 -10.87 -8.64
N LEU A 186 4.41 -12.05 -8.06
CA LEU A 186 4.54 -13.33 -8.75
C LEU A 186 3.64 -13.41 -10.00
N THR A 187 2.43 -12.84 -9.92
CA THR A 187 1.52 -12.76 -11.08
C THR A 187 2.12 -11.89 -12.18
N VAL A 188 2.61 -10.69 -11.84
CA VAL A 188 3.24 -9.78 -12.79
C VAL A 188 4.53 -10.34 -13.36
N GLN A 189 5.33 -11.03 -12.55
CA GLN A 189 6.58 -11.68 -12.94
C GLN A 189 6.33 -12.72 -14.03
N ARG A 190 5.31 -13.57 -13.86
CA ARG A 190 4.91 -14.59 -14.85
C ARG A 190 4.41 -14.00 -16.17
N GLN A 191 3.92 -12.75 -16.13
CA GLN A 191 3.43 -12.03 -17.31
C GLN A 191 4.53 -11.19 -17.98
N GLN A 192 5.75 -11.12 -17.42
CA GLN A 192 6.83 -10.36 -18.05
C GLN A 192 7.32 -11.05 -19.31
N GLY A 193 7.20 -10.36 -20.46
CA GLY A 193 7.75 -10.85 -21.73
C GLY A 193 9.27 -10.77 -21.83
N ASN A 194 9.94 -10.10 -20.89
CA ASN A 194 11.41 -9.97 -20.86
C ASN A 194 12.00 -10.69 -19.64
N PRO A 195 12.43 -11.96 -19.77
CA PRO A 195 12.99 -12.73 -18.66
C PRO A 195 14.30 -12.13 -18.14
N ARG A 196 15.05 -11.40 -18.95
CA ARG A 196 16.28 -10.72 -18.52
C ARG A 196 15.98 -9.58 -17.55
N ARG A 197 14.91 -8.83 -17.78
CA ARG A 197 14.45 -7.78 -16.84
C ARG A 197 14.09 -8.39 -15.48
N VAL A 198 13.38 -9.51 -15.49
CA VAL A 198 13.04 -10.24 -14.25
C VAL A 198 14.30 -10.69 -13.52
N PHE A 199 15.24 -11.32 -14.22
CA PHE A 199 16.49 -11.80 -13.65
C PHE A 199 17.30 -10.66 -13.00
N VAL A 200 17.48 -9.54 -13.70
CA VAL A 200 18.20 -8.36 -13.17
C VAL A 200 17.51 -7.80 -11.93
N GLN A 201 16.20 -7.55 -11.99
CA GLN A 201 15.46 -7.00 -10.85
C GLN A 201 15.49 -7.94 -9.63
N VAL A 202 15.43 -9.26 -9.86
CA VAL A 202 15.52 -10.23 -8.77
C VAL A 202 16.92 -10.29 -8.18
N THR A 203 17.96 -10.39 -9.00
CA THR A 203 19.34 -10.51 -8.52
C THR A 203 19.83 -9.23 -7.84
N GLU A 204 19.50 -8.06 -8.36
CA GLU A 204 19.96 -6.77 -7.84
C GLU A 204 19.17 -6.30 -6.61
N HIS A 205 17.88 -6.63 -6.50
CA HIS A 205 17.01 -6.02 -5.49
C HIS A 205 16.28 -7.02 -4.59
N LEU A 206 15.86 -8.18 -5.10
CA LEU A 206 14.99 -9.09 -4.36
C LEU A 206 15.72 -10.27 -3.73
N LEU A 207 16.86 -10.69 -4.25
CA LEU A 207 17.56 -11.89 -3.81
C LEU A 207 17.89 -11.81 -2.32
N GLN A 208 18.56 -10.74 -1.89
CA GLN A 208 18.91 -10.54 -0.48
C GLN A 208 17.68 -10.48 0.46
N PRO A 209 16.69 -9.59 0.25
CA PRO A 209 15.56 -9.49 1.18
C PRO A 209 14.69 -10.75 1.20
N LEU A 210 14.50 -11.44 0.07
CA LEU A 210 13.70 -12.68 0.03
C LEU A 210 14.43 -13.86 0.70
N CYS A 211 15.75 -14.00 0.50
CA CYS A 211 16.54 -15.02 1.19
C CYS A 211 16.56 -14.78 2.71
N LEU A 212 16.73 -13.52 3.14
CA LEU A 212 16.68 -13.16 4.56
C LEU A 212 15.30 -13.47 5.17
N LEU A 213 14.22 -13.07 4.48
CA LEU A 213 12.85 -13.34 4.91
C LEU A 213 12.61 -14.85 5.06
N ARG A 214 13.02 -15.64 4.06
CA ARG A 214 12.93 -17.10 4.08
C ARG A 214 13.69 -17.71 5.25
N HIS A 215 14.92 -17.25 5.49
CA HIS A 215 15.74 -17.69 6.62
C HIS A 215 15.04 -17.39 7.95
N LEU A 216 14.62 -16.14 8.18
CA LEU A 216 14.01 -15.70 9.43
C LEU A 216 12.69 -16.42 9.73
N ILE A 217 11.85 -16.68 8.72
CA ILE A 217 10.61 -17.46 8.91
C ILE A 217 10.92 -18.90 9.35
N THR A 218 12.01 -19.48 8.82
CA THR A 218 12.40 -20.87 9.09
C THR A 218 13.11 -21.01 10.43
N SER A 219 13.97 -20.05 10.79
CA SER A 219 14.79 -20.09 12.00
C SER A 219 14.11 -19.48 13.23
N ARG A 220 12.97 -18.80 13.07
CA ARG A 220 12.26 -18.19 14.20
C ARG A 220 11.72 -19.24 15.18
N THR A 221 12.03 -19.04 16.45
CA THR A 221 11.40 -19.72 17.58
C THR A 221 10.03 -19.09 17.86
N TRP A 222 8.96 -19.74 17.43
CA TRP A 222 7.60 -19.26 17.63
C TRP A 222 7.17 -19.36 19.09
N THR A 223 6.58 -18.29 19.60
CA THR A 223 6.08 -18.18 20.97
C THR A 223 4.56 -18.22 21.02
N GLU A 224 3.97 -18.42 22.20
CA GLU A 224 2.51 -18.35 22.39
C GLU A 224 1.94 -16.93 22.17
N LYS A 225 2.79 -15.90 22.22
CA LYS A 225 2.40 -14.51 21.94
C LYS A 225 2.21 -14.24 20.44
N ASP A 226 2.81 -15.05 19.58
CA ASP A 226 2.70 -14.88 18.13
C ASP A 226 1.32 -15.36 17.63
N ASP A 227 0.70 -14.57 16.75
CA ASP A 227 -0.61 -14.92 16.17
C ASP A 227 -0.53 -16.26 15.40
N THR A 228 -1.51 -17.13 15.66
CA THR A 228 -1.57 -18.48 15.09
C THR A 228 -1.68 -18.47 13.57
N ARG A 229 -2.33 -17.45 12.98
CA ARG A 229 -2.46 -17.28 11.52
C ARG A 229 -1.09 -17.03 10.89
N ILE A 230 -0.26 -16.20 11.52
CA ILE A 230 1.11 -15.94 11.07
C ILE A 230 1.92 -17.23 11.14
N ARG A 231 1.92 -17.89 12.30
CA ARG A 231 2.72 -19.09 12.56
C ARG A 231 2.36 -20.25 11.64
N GLN A 232 1.09 -20.56 11.48
CA GLN A 232 0.65 -21.82 10.87
C GLN A 232 0.33 -21.71 9.38
N GLN A 233 -0.17 -20.56 8.93
CA GLN A 233 -0.67 -20.37 7.57
C GLN A 233 0.24 -19.43 6.77
N MET A 234 0.33 -18.16 7.19
CA MET A 234 0.94 -17.12 6.36
C MET A 234 2.43 -17.34 6.17
N SER A 235 3.14 -17.84 7.20
CA SER A 235 4.56 -18.19 7.09
C SER A 235 4.83 -19.22 6.00
N LYS A 236 3.98 -20.26 5.89
CA LYS A 236 4.11 -21.29 4.85
C LYS A 236 3.79 -20.73 3.47
N GLU A 237 2.75 -19.90 3.37
CA GLU A 237 2.37 -19.27 2.10
C GLU A 237 3.43 -18.29 1.61
N ILE A 238 3.95 -17.44 2.48
CA ILE A 238 5.05 -16.51 2.18
C ILE A 238 6.29 -17.29 1.74
N TRP A 239 6.68 -18.32 2.49
CA TRP A 239 7.81 -19.18 2.14
C TRP A 239 7.63 -19.79 0.73
N SER A 240 6.45 -20.35 0.44
CA SER A 240 6.15 -20.92 -0.88
C SER A 240 6.21 -19.88 -2.00
N LYS A 241 5.68 -18.67 -1.76
CA LYS A 241 5.72 -17.57 -2.74
C LYS A 241 7.15 -17.10 -3.00
N VAL A 242 7.98 -17.00 -1.95
CA VAL A 242 9.40 -16.65 -2.07
C VAL A 242 10.13 -17.68 -2.94
N ASP A 243 9.96 -18.97 -2.67
CA ASP A 243 10.62 -20.03 -3.44
C ASP A 243 10.18 -19.99 -4.92
N LEU A 244 8.88 -19.80 -5.20
CA LEU A 244 8.39 -19.67 -6.57
C LEU A 244 8.96 -18.45 -7.30
N ILE A 245 9.10 -17.30 -6.61
CA ILE A 245 9.68 -16.08 -7.19
C ILE A 245 11.14 -16.32 -7.56
N LEU A 246 11.94 -16.87 -6.64
CA LEU A 246 13.36 -17.11 -6.86
C LEU A 246 13.58 -18.18 -7.92
N GLN A 247 12.83 -19.28 -7.87
CA GLN A 247 12.94 -20.37 -8.86
C GLN A 247 12.65 -19.87 -10.28
N SER A 248 11.54 -19.16 -10.47
CA SER A 248 11.12 -18.69 -11.80
C SER A 248 12.03 -17.60 -12.37
N ALA A 249 12.74 -16.84 -11.52
CA ALA A 249 13.66 -15.81 -11.97
C ALA A 249 15.06 -16.32 -12.27
N LEU A 250 15.62 -17.17 -11.39
CA LEU A 250 17.02 -17.57 -11.43
C LEU A 250 17.27 -18.80 -12.30
N PHE A 251 16.28 -19.69 -12.39
CA PHE A 251 16.40 -20.97 -13.09
C PHE A 251 15.48 -21.01 -14.31
N TYR A 252 15.42 -19.92 -15.06
CA TYR A 252 14.68 -19.89 -16.31
C TYR A 252 15.34 -20.84 -17.32
N HIS A 253 14.56 -21.71 -17.95
CA HIS A 253 15.07 -22.82 -18.77
C HIS A 253 16.03 -22.37 -19.88
N GLU A 254 15.87 -21.15 -20.41
CA GLU A 254 16.76 -20.60 -21.45
C GLU A 254 18.15 -20.19 -20.93
N TYR A 255 18.35 -20.00 -19.61
CA TYR A 255 19.67 -19.70 -19.03
C TYR A 255 20.48 -20.94 -18.64
N LEU A 256 19.89 -22.13 -18.74
CA LEU A 256 20.49 -23.41 -18.33
C LEU A 256 20.84 -24.31 -19.53
N GLN A 257 20.75 -23.78 -20.76
CA GLN A 257 21.20 -24.41 -22.00
C GLN A 257 22.50 -23.74 -22.48
#